data_AF-A0A967Z6U9-F1
#
_entry.id   AF-A0A967Z6U9-F1
#
_cell.length_a   1.000
_cell.length_b   1.000
_cell.length_c   1.000
_cell.angle_alpha   90.00
_cell.angle_beta   90.00
_cell.angle_gamma   90.00
#
_symmetry.space_group_name_H-M   'P 1'
#
loop_
_entity.id
_entity.type
_entity.pdbx_description
1 polymer ?
#
loop_
_entity_poly.entity_id
_entity_poly.type
_entity_poly.pdbx_seq_one_letter_code
_entity_poly.pdbx_strand_id
1 'polypeptide(L)'
;MDALRCYRCGTSLEKLTLPLSRRDQCPECLVDLHVCKMCVSYAPQLADQCTEDDAEDVREKAQANFCDYFEPNAAAYAPGRMSGQERAEAELETLFGADGAPTSPEPDAESAQSDALAQAEDLFKS
;
A
#
# COMPACT_ATOMS: atom_id res chain seq x y z
N MET A 1 29.90 7.15 7.06
CA MET A 1 28.77 7.40 6.16
C MET A 1 27.90 6.17 6.23
N ASP A 2 26.69 6.30 6.74
CA ASP A 2 25.79 5.16 6.89
C ASP A 2 25.32 4.70 5.50
N ALA A 3 25.38 3.38 5.27
CA ALA A 3 25.03 2.81 3.98
C ALA A 3 23.51 2.88 3.78
N LEU A 4 23.06 3.54 2.71
CA LEU A 4 21.64 3.61 2.36
C LEU A 4 21.12 2.22 1.98
N ARG A 5 19.92 1.92 2.45
CA ARG A 5 19.21 0.67 2.17
C ARG A 5 17.81 0.99 1.68
N CYS A 6 17.30 0.18 0.76
CA CYS A 6 15.91 0.29 0.33
C CYS A 6 14.96 0.17 1.53
N TYR A 7 14.06 1.14 1.69
CA TYR A 7 13.08 1.15 2.77
C TYR A 7 12.18 -0.10 2.79
N ARG A 8 11.99 -0.76 1.64
CA ARG A 8 11.13 -1.94 1.49
C ARG A 8 11.88 -3.25 1.71
N CYS A 9 12.88 -3.55 0.87
CA CYS A 9 13.55 -4.85 0.88
C CYS A 9 14.91 -4.87 1.61
N GLY A 10 15.43 -3.72 2.04
CA GLY A 10 16.69 -3.63 2.77
C GLY A 10 17.96 -3.80 1.94
N THR A 11 17.83 -3.98 0.62
CA THR A 11 18.96 -4.04 -0.32
C THR A 11 19.81 -2.78 -0.22
N SER A 12 21.14 -2.97 -0.21
CA SER A 12 22.09 -1.87 -0.24
C SER A 12 21.98 -1.05 -1.53
N LEU A 13 22.00 0.27 -1.38
CA LEU A 13 21.93 1.26 -2.46
C LEU A 13 23.30 1.88 -2.79
N GLU A 14 24.39 1.30 -2.30
CA GLU A 14 25.77 1.78 -2.51
C GLU A 14 26.17 1.96 -3.98
N LYS A 15 25.48 1.24 -4.89
CA LYS A 15 25.73 1.29 -6.34
C LYS A 15 25.09 2.51 -7.01
N LEU A 16 24.19 3.21 -6.33
CA LEU A 16 23.53 4.41 -6.85
C LEU A 16 24.37 5.66 -6.55
N THR A 17 24.32 6.62 -7.46
CA THR A 17 24.93 7.93 -7.28
C THR A 17 24.07 8.81 -6.39
N LEU A 18 24.70 9.52 -5.44
CA LEU A 18 24.04 10.53 -4.62
C LEU A 18 24.25 11.94 -5.20
N PRO A 19 23.25 12.85 -5.08
CA PRO A 19 21.93 12.65 -4.48
C PRO A 19 21.05 11.73 -5.33
N LEU A 20 20.13 11.01 -4.68
CA LEU A 20 19.18 10.14 -5.38
C LEU A 20 18.31 10.98 -6.33
N SER A 21 18.24 10.56 -7.58
CA SER A 21 17.33 11.11 -8.58
C SER A 21 15.89 10.76 -8.22
N ARG A 22 14.95 11.62 -8.64
CA ARG A 22 13.50 11.37 -8.51
C ARG A 22 13.04 10.08 -9.21
N ARG A 23 13.84 9.57 -10.15
CA ARG A 23 13.55 8.33 -10.92
C ARG A 23 14.35 7.12 -10.44
N ASP A 24 15.19 7.27 -9.42
CA ASP A 24 15.99 6.15 -8.92
C ASP A 24 15.08 5.10 -8.30
N GLN A 25 15.31 3.85 -8.70
CA GLN A 25 14.58 2.68 -8.23
C GLN A 25 15.53 1.71 -7.55
N CYS A 26 14.98 0.92 -6.62
CA CYS A 26 15.73 -0.17 -6.02
C CYS A 26 16.11 -1.22 -7.10
N PRO A 27 17.37 -1.67 -7.17
CA PRO A 27 17.78 -2.66 -8.17
C PRO A 27 17.17 -4.06 -7.97
N GLU A 28 16.63 -4.35 -6.78
CA GLU A 28 16.06 -5.68 -6.45
C GLU A 28 14.54 -5.69 -6.51
N CYS A 29 13.87 -4.76 -5.82
CA CYS A 29 12.40 -4.73 -5.74
C CYS A 29 11.74 -3.66 -6.62
N LEU A 30 12.52 -2.90 -7.40
CA LEU A 30 12.08 -1.90 -8.38
C LEU A 30 11.17 -0.79 -7.83
N VAL A 31 11.12 -0.61 -6.50
CA VAL A 31 10.38 0.51 -5.91
C VAL A 31 11.12 1.81 -6.11
N ASP A 32 10.36 2.88 -6.29
CA ASP A 32 10.88 4.25 -6.28
C ASP A 32 11.57 4.55 -4.95
N LEU A 33 12.70 5.26 -5.03
CA LEU A 33 13.50 5.62 -3.86
C LEU A 33 13.29 7.07 -3.41
N HIS A 34 12.89 7.96 -4.32
CA HIS A 34 12.55 9.35 -3.98
C HIS A 34 11.08 9.45 -3.52
N VAL A 35 10.83 8.87 -2.35
CA VAL A 35 9.49 8.72 -1.76
C VAL A 35 9.51 9.14 -0.30
N CYS A 36 8.35 9.54 0.25
CA CYS A 36 8.28 9.93 1.66
C CYS A 36 8.80 8.83 2.59
N LYS A 37 8.47 7.55 2.34
CA LYS A 37 8.95 6.42 3.15
C LYS A 37 10.49 6.27 3.22
N MET A 38 11.23 6.91 2.31
CA MET A 38 12.69 6.91 2.28
C MET A 38 13.27 8.23 2.81
N CYS A 39 12.44 9.22 3.14
CA CYS A 39 12.86 10.54 3.62
C CYS A 39 13.17 10.54 5.13
N VAL A 40 14.12 11.38 5.57
CA VAL A 40 14.42 11.60 7.00
C VAL A 40 13.25 12.25 7.75
N SER A 41 12.50 13.14 7.09
CA SER A 41 11.39 13.89 7.68
C SER A 41 10.07 13.10 7.72
N TYR A 42 10.07 11.84 7.27
CA TYR A 42 8.86 11.02 7.28
C TYR A 42 8.55 10.51 8.67
N ALA A 43 7.38 10.92 9.17
CA ALA A 43 6.92 10.66 10.52
C ALA A 43 5.50 10.11 10.49
N PRO A 44 5.30 8.78 10.38
CA PRO A 44 3.98 8.18 10.19
C PRO A 44 2.99 8.44 11.34
N GLN A 45 3.46 8.91 12.50
CA GLN A 45 2.66 9.28 13.65
C GLN A 45 2.01 10.68 13.55
N LEU A 46 2.43 11.52 12.59
CA LEU A 46 1.86 12.84 12.36
C LEU A 46 0.70 12.78 11.36
N ALA A 47 -0.20 13.77 11.41
CA ALA A 47 -1.37 13.82 10.53
C ALA A 47 -0.97 13.83 9.04
N ASP A 48 -0.06 14.73 8.67
CA ASP A 48 0.46 14.86 7.30
C ASP A 48 1.63 13.89 7.02
N GLN A 49 2.02 13.13 8.05
CA GLN A 49 3.09 12.15 8.05
C GLN A 49 4.48 12.73 7.69
N CYS A 50 4.68 14.03 7.93
CA CYS A 50 5.91 14.77 7.67
C CYS A 50 6.24 15.66 8.86
N THR A 51 7.51 15.84 9.21
CA THR A 51 7.97 16.78 10.25
C THR A 51 8.26 18.17 9.72
N GLU A 52 8.36 18.34 8.40
CA GLU A 52 8.57 19.65 7.75
C GLU A 52 7.22 20.27 7.39
N ASP A 53 6.88 21.39 8.03
CA ASP A 53 5.58 22.06 7.87
C ASP A 53 5.39 22.69 6.49
N ASP A 54 6.47 23.14 5.85
CA ASP A 54 6.46 23.78 4.52
C ASP A 54 6.61 22.77 3.37
N ALA A 55 6.72 21.47 3.66
CA ALA A 55 6.86 20.43 2.64
C ALA A 55 5.56 20.20 1.86
N GLU A 56 5.70 19.65 0.65
CA GLU A 56 4.56 19.27 -0.17
C GLU A 56 3.73 18.15 0.51
N ASP A 57 2.40 18.30 0.53
CA ASP A 57 1.50 17.25 0.99
C ASP A 57 1.33 16.15 -0.07
N VAL A 58 2.21 15.14 0.04
CA VAL A 58 2.18 13.95 -0.81
C VAL A 58 1.14 12.96 -0.31
N ARG A 59 0.11 12.64 -1.09
CA ARG A 59 -0.90 11.63 -0.69
C ARG A 59 -0.30 10.21 -0.64
N GLU A 60 0.36 9.81 -1.72
CA GLU A 60 0.92 8.45 -1.88
C GLU A 60 2.36 8.38 -1.40
N LYS A 61 2.55 8.13 -0.10
CA LYS A 61 3.87 8.20 0.58
C LYS A 61 4.91 7.18 0.06
N ALA A 62 4.48 6.20 -0.73
CA ALA A 62 5.33 5.14 -1.29
C ALA A 62 5.58 5.28 -2.81
N GLN A 63 5.06 6.33 -3.45
CA GLN A 63 5.27 6.63 -4.87
C GLN A 63 6.27 7.78 -5.04
N ALA A 64 6.97 7.81 -6.17
CA ALA A 64 7.85 8.91 -6.54
C ALA A 64 7.11 10.26 -6.43
N ASN A 65 7.77 11.24 -5.82
CA ASN A 65 7.23 12.59 -5.65
C ASN A 65 8.27 13.67 -6.00
N PHE A 66 7.83 14.93 -5.96
CA PHE A 66 8.64 16.09 -6.33
C PHE A 66 9.05 16.95 -5.14
N CYS A 67 8.84 16.47 -3.91
CA CYS A 67 9.12 17.21 -2.70
C CYS A 67 10.62 17.58 -2.62
N ASP A 68 10.91 18.88 -2.60
CA ASP A 68 12.28 19.39 -2.60
C ASP A 68 12.97 19.23 -1.22
N TYR A 69 12.23 18.91 -0.17
CA TYR A 69 12.73 18.60 1.17
C TYR A 69 13.20 17.15 1.32
N PHE A 70 13.20 16.37 0.25
CA PHE A 70 13.60 14.96 0.31
C PHE A 70 15.09 14.81 0.66
N GLU A 71 15.37 14.12 1.77
CA GLU A 71 16.70 13.64 2.11
C GLU A 71 16.64 12.14 2.47
N PRO A 72 17.51 11.30 1.88
CA PRO A 72 17.43 9.86 2.07
C PRO A 72 17.86 9.43 3.49
N ASN A 73 17.03 8.61 4.13
CA ASN A 73 17.24 8.12 5.48
C ASN A 73 17.88 6.72 5.50
N ALA A 74 19.09 6.60 6.04
CA ALA A 74 19.78 5.31 6.18
C ALA A 74 19.08 4.33 7.13
N ALA A 75 18.24 4.84 8.04
CA ALA A 75 17.43 4.04 8.98
C ALA A 75 16.00 3.77 8.46
N ALA A 76 15.68 4.08 7.20
CA ALA A 76 14.34 3.86 6.64
C ALA A 76 13.93 2.36 6.62
N TYR A 77 14.90 1.45 6.52
CA TYR A 77 14.64 0.02 6.55
C TYR A 77 14.62 -0.54 7.98
N ALA A 78 13.48 -1.11 8.39
CA ALA A 78 13.31 -1.78 9.66
C ALA A 78 12.94 -3.26 9.45
N PRO A 79 13.89 -4.22 9.58
CA PRO A 79 13.66 -5.63 9.26
C PRO A 79 12.54 -6.29 10.07
N GLY A 80 12.30 -5.82 11.30
CA GLY A 80 11.22 -6.31 12.16
C GLY A 80 9.81 -5.95 11.70
N ARG A 81 9.65 -5.01 10.76
CA ARG A 81 8.33 -4.61 10.22
C ARG A 81 7.81 -5.61 9.19
N MET A 82 8.69 -6.13 8.34
CA MET A 82 8.36 -7.13 7.32
C MET A 82 7.91 -8.45 7.95
N SER A 83 8.65 -8.94 8.95
CA SER A 83 8.25 -10.13 9.71
C SER A 83 6.96 -9.93 10.52
N GLY A 84 6.56 -8.69 10.81
CA GLY A 84 5.25 -8.37 11.37
C GLY A 84 4.13 -8.59 10.35
N GLN A 85 4.31 -8.10 9.13
CA GLN A 85 3.34 -8.25 8.04
C GLN A 85 3.17 -9.71 7.63
N GLU A 86 4.27 -10.44 7.38
CA GLU A 86 4.21 -11.86 6.98
C GLU A 86 3.54 -12.73 8.05
N ARG A 87 3.82 -12.46 9.34
CA ARG A 87 3.14 -13.14 10.45
C ARG A 87 1.67 -12.79 10.52
N ALA A 88 1.30 -11.51 10.35
CA ALA A 88 -0.09 -11.10 10.35
C ALA A 88 -0.86 -11.72 9.17
N GLU A 89 -0.28 -11.77 7.98
CA GLU A 89 -0.87 -12.42 6.81
C GLU A 89 -1.06 -13.93 7.04
N ALA A 90 -0.05 -14.62 7.59
CA ALA A 90 -0.15 -16.04 7.93
C ALA A 90 -1.20 -16.32 9.02
N GLU A 91 -1.33 -15.42 10.01
CA GLU A 91 -2.33 -15.51 11.06
C GLU A 91 -3.75 -15.29 10.51
N LEU A 92 -3.94 -14.30 9.63
CA LEU A 92 -5.22 -14.06 8.95
C LEU A 92 -5.61 -15.26 8.07
N GLU A 93 -4.66 -15.84 7.34
CA GLU A 93 -4.91 -17.07 6.56
C GLU A 93 -5.29 -18.24 7.49
N THR A 94 -4.70 -18.33 8.67
CA THR A 94 -5.10 -19.36 9.66
C THR A 94 -6.51 -19.11 10.19
N LEU A 95 -6.92 -17.85 10.36
CA LEU A 95 -8.22 -17.48 10.92
C LEU A 95 -9.36 -17.55 9.88
N PHE A 96 -9.07 -17.27 8.61
CA PHE A 96 -10.07 -17.10 7.55
C PHE A 96 -9.89 -18.05 6.36
N GLY A 97 -8.74 -18.71 6.23
CA GLY A 97 -8.44 -19.69 5.19
C GLY A 97 -9.08 -21.04 5.49
N ALA A 98 -9.87 -21.53 4.53
CA ALA A 98 -10.56 -22.82 4.47
C ALA A 98 -11.85 -23.03 5.30
N ASP A 99 -12.23 -22.16 6.25
CA ASP A 99 -13.52 -22.29 6.98
C ASP A 99 -14.37 -21.00 7.01
N GLY A 100 -13.99 -19.99 6.23
CA GLY A 100 -14.70 -18.71 6.11
C GLY A 100 -15.67 -18.62 4.92
N ALA A 101 -16.23 -19.72 4.43
CA ALA A 101 -17.29 -19.63 3.42
C ALA A 101 -18.50 -18.90 4.05
N PRO A 102 -18.96 -17.76 3.52
CA PRO A 102 -20.26 -17.23 3.90
C PRO A 102 -21.30 -18.23 3.40
N THR A 103 -21.75 -19.13 4.27
CA THR A 103 -23.01 -19.85 4.07
C THR A 103 -24.15 -18.88 4.40
N SER A 104 -24.26 -17.83 3.60
CA SER A 104 -25.59 -17.26 3.40
C SER A 104 -26.32 -18.29 2.53
N PRO A 105 -27.46 -18.87 2.98
CA PRO A 105 -28.34 -19.51 2.03
C PRO A 105 -28.83 -18.40 1.09
N GLU A 106 -28.21 -18.28 -0.08
CA GLU A 106 -28.80 -17.50 -1.16
C GLU A 106 -30.08 -18.22 -1.56
N PRO A 107 -31.27 -17.59 -1.47
CA PRO A 107 -32.40 -18.11 -2.21
C PRO A 107 -32.08 -17.88 -3.70
N ASP A 108 -32.18 -18.95 -4.49
CA ASP A 108 -31.85 -19.01 -5.92
C ASP A 108 -32.30 -17.76 -6.69
N ALA A 109 -31.34 -16.87 -6.97
CA ALA A 109 -31.54 -15.57 -7.62
C ALA A 109 -32.02 -15.66 -9.08
N GLU A 110 -32.08 -16.86 -9.65
CA GLU A 110 -32.53 -17.10 -11.03
C GLU A 110 -34.06 -17.12 -11.17
N SER A 111 -34.79 -17.54 -10.12
CA SER A 111 -36.26 -17.59 -10.14
C SER A 111 -36.92 -16.26 -9.77
N ALA A 112 -36.27 -15.44 -8.95
CA ALA A 112 -36.82 -14.17 -8.49
C ALA A 112 -36.80 -13.08 -9.58
N GLN A 113 -35.88 -13.18 -10.55
CA GLN A 113 -35.73 -12.17 -11.61
C GLN A 113 -36.80 -12.32 -12.70
N SER A 114 -37.21 -13.55 -13.03
CA SER A 114 -38.26 -13.82 -14.01
C SER A 114 -39.65 -13.42 -13.48
N ASP A 115 -39.92 -13.66 -12.20
CA ASP A 115 -41.18 -13.26 -11.57
C ASP A 115 -41.31 -11.73 -11.42
N ALA A 116 -40.22 -11.03 -11.13
CA ALA A 116 -40.22 -9.57 -11.05
C ALA A 116 -40.45 -8.90 -12.41
N LEU A 117 -39.89 -9.47 -13.49
CA LEU A 117 -40.10 -8.98 -14.85
C LEU A 117 -41.55 -9.23 -15.32
N ALA A 118 -42.10 -10.41 -15.04
CA ALA A 118 -43.48 -10.75 -15.38
C ALA A 118 -44.50 -9.84 -14.66
N GLN A 119 -44.27 -9.55 -13.37
CA GLN A 119 -45.12 -8.63 -12.61
C GLN A 119 -45.04 -7.18 -13.12
N ALA A 120 -43.86 -6.74 -13.55
CA ALA A 120 -43.71 -5.42 -14.13
C ALA A 120 -44.48 -5.29 -15.46
N GLU A 121 -44.41 -6.30 -16.34
CA GLU A 121 -45.10 -6.28 -17.63
C GLU A 121 -46.63 -6.28 -17.51
N ASP A 122 -47.19 -6.94 -16.49
CA ASP A 122 -48.64 -7.01 -16.26
C ASP A 122 -49.20 -5.67 -15.75
N LEU A 123 -48.41 -4.92 -14.96
CA LEU A 123 -48.77 -3.58 -14.48
C LEU A 123 -48.83 -2.52 -15.60
N PHE A 124 -48.05 -2.68 -16.68
CA PHE A 124 -48.03 -1.73 -17.80
C PHE A 124 -49.04 -2.05 -18.92
N LYS A 125 -49.82 -3.14 -18.79
CA LYS A 125 -50.82 -3.59 -19.79
C LYS A 125 -52.29 -3.34 -19.41
N SER A 126 -52.55 -2.70 -18.26
CA SER A 126 -53.90 -2.24 -17.85
C SER A 126 -54.21 -0.82 -18.34
#